data_AF-A0A1W9R330-F1
#
_entry.id   AF-A0A1W9R330-F1
#
_cell.length_a   1.000
_cell.length_b   1.000
_cell.length_c   1.000
_cell.angle_alpha   90.00
_cell.angle_beta   90.00
_cell.angle_gamma   90.00
#
_symmetry.space_group_name_H-M   'P 1'
#
loop_
_entity.id
_entity.type
_entity.pdbx_description
1 polymer ?
#
loop_
_entity_poly.entity_id
_entity_poly.type
_entity_poly.pdbx_seq_one_letter_code
_entity_poly.pdbx_strand_id
1 'polypeptide(L)'
;MQNANCPPEPNPLLAEKMQNRSDLSERLLEFAASSIKLTVRLKRTAVGRYIANQLMRSASSSGANYEEACGAESKADFIHKMQLVLKELRES
;
A
#
# COMPACT_ATOMS: atom_id res chain seq x y z
N MET A 1 -18.33 3.80 47.88
CA MET A 1 -19.12 3.73 46.63
C MET A 1 -18.28 4.33 45.52
N GLN A 2 -17.61 3.51 44.72
CA GLN A 2 -16.88 3.95 43.52
C GLN A 2 -17.52 3.23 42.34
N ASN A 3 -18.42 3.91 41.63
CA ASN A 3 -18.95 3.41 40.36
C ASN A 3 -18.00 3.87 39.26
N ALA A 4 -16.96 3.08 39.02
CA ALA A 4 -16.08 3.24 37.88
C ALA A 4 -16.84 2.82 36.62
N ASN A 5 -17.46 3.77 35.93
CA ASN A 5 -17.96 3.55 34.58
C ASN A 5 -16.75 3.66 33.64
N CYS A 6 -15.97 2.58 33.58
CA CYS A 6 -14.94 2.40 32.56
C CYS A 6 -15.67 2.35 31.20
N PRO A 7 -15.25 3.13 30.18
CA PRO A 7 -15.85 3.02 28.87
C PRO A 7 -15.72 1.57 28.39
N PRO A 8 -16.77 1.00 27.76
CA PRO A 8 -16.72 -0.39 27.32
C PRO A 8 -15.55 -0.56 26.34
N GLU A 9 -14.72 -1.58 26.60
CA GLU A 9 -13.69 -2.07 25.69
C GLU A 9 -14.25 -2.11 24.26
N PRO A 10 -13.52 -1.59 23.25
CA PRO A 10 -14.01 -1.56 21.89
C PRO A 10 -14.34 -2.98 21.42
N ASN A 11 -15.59 -3.17 20.97
CA ASN A 11 -16.08 -4.45 20.47
C ASN A 11 -15.14 -5.00 19.38
N PRO A 12 -14.57 -6.21 19.54
CA PRO A 12 -13.65 -6.82 18.55
C PRO A 12 -14.23 -6.90 17.14
N LEU A 13 -15.56 -7.01 17.02
CA LEU A 13 -16.27 -7.08 15.74
C LEU A 13 -16.39 -5.72 15.02
N LEU A 14 -16.12 -4.61 15.72
CA LEU A 14 -16.02 -3.27 15.12
C LEU A 14 -14.62 -2.99 14.56
N ALA A 15 -13.57 -3.57 15.15
CA ALA A 15 -12.20 -3.49 14.63
C ALA A 15 -12.07 -4.21 13.28
N GLU A 16 -12.75 -5.35 13.14
CA GLU A 16 -12.69 -6.22 11.96
C GLU A 16 -13.33 -5.59 10.70
N LYS A 17 -14.28 -4.65 10.86
CA LYS A 17 -15.02 -4.04 9.75
C LYS A 17 -14.38 -2.79 9.14
N MET A 18 -13.42 -2.17 9.81
CA MET A 18 -12.63 -1.06 9.25
C MET A 18 -11.43 -1.55 8.41
N GLN A 19 -11.24 -2.86 8.32
CA GLN A 19 -10.00 -3.51 7.92
C GLN A 19 -9.76 -3.55 6.41
N ASN A 20 -10.74 -3.29 5.54
CA ASN A 20 -10.61 -3.67 4.12
C ASN A 20 -9.95 -2.63 3.19
N ARG A 21 -9.95 -1.33 3.56
CA ARG A 21 -9.22 -0.28 2.80
C ARG A 21 -7.82 -0.02 3.36
N SER A 22 -7.70 0.01 4.69
CA SER A 22 -6.41 0.14 5.35
C SER A 22 -5.49 -1.04 5.02
N ASP A 23 -6.05 -2.24 4.87
CA ASP A 23 -5.27 -3.43 4.50
C ASP A 23 -4.53 -3.26 3.18
N LEU A 24 -5.18 -2.76 2.12
CA LEU A 24 -4.50 -2.66 0.83
C LEU A 24 -3.47 -1.52 0.79
N SER A 25 -3.76 -0.36 1.42
CA SER A 25 -2.77 0.73 1.55
C SER A 25 -1.52 0.25 2.30
N GLU A 26 -1.71 -0.42 3.44
CA GLU A 26 -0.63 -0.95 4.27
C GLU A 26 0.17 -2.03 3.51
N ARG A 27 -0.50 -2.95 2.83
CA ARG A 27 0.17 -3.98 2.01
C ARG A 27 0.97 -3.38 0.85
N LEU A 28 0.49 -2.32 0.21
CA LEU A 28 1.24 -1.64 -0.86
C LEU A 28 2.45 -0.88 -0.29
N LEU A 29 2.32 -0.29 0.90
CA LEU A 29 3.44 0.33 1.60
C LEU A 29 4.50 -0.71 2.00
N GLU A 30 4.09 -1.84 2.56
CA GLU A 30 4.96 -2.96 2.90
C GLU A 30 5.64 -3.56 1.67
N PHE A 31 4.91 -3.66 0.56
CA PHE A 31 5.44 -4.09 -0.72
C PHE A 31 6.53 -3.15 -1.24
N ALA A 32 6.29 -1.84 -1.22
CA ALA A 32 7.28 -0.84 -1.62
C ALA A 32 8.53 -0.90 -0.72
N ALA A 33 8.34 -0.97 0.61
CA ALA A 33 9.44 -1.07 1.57
C ALA A 33 10.27 -2.36 1.36
N SER A 34 9.61 -3.48 1.10
CA SER A 34 10.26 -4.76 0.84
C SER A 34 11.03 -4.76 -0.48
N SER A 35 10.46 -4.16 -1.52
CA SER A 35 11.13 -3.96 -2.81
C SER A 35 12.40 -3.12 -2.66
N ILE A 36 12.35 -2.01 -1.91
CA ILE A 36 13.55 -1.20 -1.61
C ILE A 36 14.60 -2.01 -0.83
N LYS A 37 14.19 -2.79 0.18
CA LYS A 37 15.12 -3.66 0.92
C LYS A 37 15.78 -4.70 0.01
N LEU A 38 15.06 -5.23 -0.97
CA LEU A 38 15.61 -6.14 -1.97
C LEU A 38 16.66 -5.43 -2.85
N THR A 39 16.40 -4.21 -3.29
CA THR A 39 17.33 -3.49 -4.18
C THR A 39 18.67 -3.17 -3.50
N VAL A 40 18.66 -2.94 -2.19
CA VAL A 40 19.89 -2.74 -1.38
C VAL A 40 20.80 -3.97 -1.43
N ARG A 41 20.25 -5.18 -1.62
CA ARG A 41 21.01 -6.44 -1.69
C ARG A 41 21.57 -6.73 -3.09
N LEU A 42 21.17 -5.96 -4.11
CA LEU A 42 21.68 -6.15 -5.47
C LEU A 42 23.13 -5.67 -5.59
N LYS A 43 23.92 -6.38 -6.40
CA LYS A 43 25.29 -5.96 -6.72
C LYS A 43 25.26 -4.58 -7.39
N ARG A 44 26.17 -3.69 -7.00
CA ARG A 44 26.30 -2.32 -7.53
C ARG A 44 26.92 -2.25 -8.93
N THR A 45 26.42 -3.07 -9.86
CA THR A 45 26.78 -3.05 -11.28
C THR A 45 25.84 -2.12 -12.05
N ALA A 46 26.12 -1.87 -13.33
CA ALA A 46 25.20 -1.13 -14.21
C ALA A 46 23.83 -1.83 -14.31
N VAL A 47 23.84 -3.16 -14.53
CA VAL A 47 22.63 -3.99 -14.59
C VAL A 47 21.88 -3.99 -13.26
N GLY A 48 22.60 -4.16 -12.14
CA GLY A 48 21.98 -4.16 -10.81
C GLY A 48 21.30 -2.83 -10.49
N ARG A 49 21.93 -1.70 -10.83
CA ARG A 49 21.34 -0.35 -10.69
C ARG A 49 20.12 -0.16 -11.58
N TYR A 50 20.18 -0.65 -12.82
CA TYR A 50 19.05 -0.56 -13.75
C TYR A 50 17.82 -1.30 -13.21
N ILE A 51 17.96 -2.56 -12.82
CA ILE A 51 16.86 -3.37 -12.26
C ILE A 51 16.37 -2.77 -10.94
N ALA A 52 17.28 -2.34 -10.06
CA ALA A 52 16.93 -1.68 -8.80
C ALA A 52 16.02 -0.46 -9.03
N ASN A 53 16.40 0.42 -9.96
CA ASN A 53 15.63 1.63 -10.25
C ASN A 53 14.26 1.32 -10.84
N GLN A 54 14.15 0.33 -11.73
CA GLN A 54 12.85 -0.05 -12.30
C GLN A 54 11.92 -0.62 -11.22
N LEU A 55 12.42 -1.55 -10.40
CA LEU A 55 11.63 -2.15 -9.32
C LEU A 55 11.20 -1.13 -8.26
N MET A 56 12.09 -0.23 -7.83
CA MET A 56 11.73 0.80 -6.84
C MET A 56 10.65 1.73 -7.37
N ARG A 57 10.72 2.11 -8.65
CA ARG A 57 9.75 3.02 -9.27
C ARG A 57 8.38 2.37 -9.40
N SER A 58 8.28 1.17 -9.98
CA SER A 58 6.98 0.50 -10.13
C SER A 58 6.35 0.14 -8.79
N ALA A 59 7.15 -0.39 -7.84
CA ALA A 59 6.64 -0.74 -6.51
C ALA A 59 6.11 0.48 -5.73
N SER A 60 6.83 1.60 -5.72
CA SER A 60 6.36 2.83 -5.06
C SER A 60 5.20 3.51 -5.79
N SER A 61 5.19 3.49 -7.13
CA SER A 61 4.10 4.00 -7.96
C SER A 61 2.78 3.28 -7.68
N SER A 62 2.81 1.97 -7.42
CA SER A 62 1.60 1.21 -7.09
C SER A 62 0.87 1.73 -5.84
N GLY A 63 1.61 2.07 -4.77
CA GLY A 63 1.04 2.67 -3.56
C GLY A 63 0.54 4.09 -3.79
N ALA A 64 1.31 4.92 -4.49
CA ALA A 64 0.92 6.30 -4.79
C ALA A 64 -0.37 6.37 -5.63
N ASN A 65 -0.49 5.55 -6.68
CA ASN A 65 -1.69 5.48 -7.51
C ASN A 65 -2.90 4.95 -6.71
N TYR A 66 -2.69 4.10 -5.72
CA TYR A 66 -3.78 3.61 -4.86
C TYR A 66 -4.33 4.71 -3.95
N GLU A 67 -3.46 5.52 -3.36
CA GLU A 67 -3.87 6.69 -2.57
C GLU A 67 -4.62 7.70 -3.44
N GLU A 68 -4.19 7.91 -4.68
CA GLU A 68 -4.92 8.76 -5.64
C GLU A 68 -6.28 8.17 -6.01
N ALA A 69 -6.37 6.83 -6.15
CA ALA A 69 -7.64 6.14 -6.37
C ALA A 69 -8.57 6.33 -5.17
N CYS A 70 -8.07 6.28 -3.93
CA CYS A 70 -8.87 6.53 -2.73
C CYS A 70 -9.49 7.94 -2.70
N GLY A 71 -8.84 8.91 -3.34
CA GLY A 71 -9.34 10.28 -3.54
C GLY A 71 -10.11 10.51 -4.84
N ALA A 72 -10.52 9.47 -5.57
CA ALA A 72 -11.14 9.60 -6.88
C ALA A 72 -12.47 10.38 -6.86
N GLU A 73 -12.68 11.22 -7.87
CA GLU A 73 -13.87 12.09 -7.98
C GLU A 73 -15.10 11.34 -8.52
N SER A 74 -14.90 10.15 -9.09
CA SER A 74 -15.97 9.31 -9.63
C SER A 74 -15.60 7.82 -9.60
N LYS A 75 -16.58 6.95 -9.81
CA LYS A 75 -16.35 5.51 -9.94
C LYS A 75 -15.48 5.16 -11.16
N ALA A 76 -15.65 5.89 -12.27
CA ALA A 76 -14.85 5.66 -13.47
C ALA A 76 -13.38 6.04 -13.23
N ASP A 77 -13.16 7.18 -12.57
CA ASP A 77 -11.83 7.63 -12.15
C ASP A 77 -11.15 6.65 -11.18
N PHE A 78 -11.90 6.15 -10.19
CA PHE A 78 -11.43 5.09 -9.28
C PHE A 78 -10.96 3.85 -10.05
N ILE A 79 -11.78 3.34 -10.98
CA ILE A 79 -11.44 2.15 -11.78
C ILE A 79 -10.18 2.40 -12.62
N HIS A 80 -10.09 3.57 -13.26
CA HIS A 80 -8.95 3.94 -14.07
C HIS A 80 -7.65 3.97 -13.24
N LYS A 81 -7.66 4.62 -12.08
CA LYS A 81 -6.50 4.68 -11.18
C LYS A 81 -6.13 3.30 -10.62
N MET A 82 -7.11 2.46 -10.30
CA MET A 82 -6.85 1.06 -9.91
C MET A 82 -6.22 0.23 -11.04
N GLN A 83 -6.52 0.52 -12.31
CA GLN A 83 -5.83 -0.12 -13.44
C GLN A 83 -4.37 0.32 -13.55
N LEU A 84 -4.05 1.57 -13.19
CA LEU A 84 -2.65 2.01 -13.09
C LEU A 84 -1.93 1.26 -11.97
N VAL A 85 -2.54 1.13 -10.79
CA VAL A 85 -1.99 0.31 -9.68
C VAL A 85 -1.68 -1.11 -10.16
N LEU A 86 -2.63 -1.77 -10.84
CA LEU A 86 -2.45 -3.13 -11.36
C LEU A 86 -1.32 -3.21 -12.40
N LYS A 87 -1.17 -2.18 -13.25
CA LYS A 87 -0.09 -2.12 -14.24
C LYS A 87 1.27 -2.07 -13.55
N GLU A 88 1.43 -1.18 -12.58
CA GLU A 88 2.69 -1.03 -11.83
C GLU A 88 3.06 -2.31 -11.08
N LEU A 89 2.07 -2.96 -10.44
CA LEU A 89 2.28 -4.25 -9.77
C LEU A 89 2.69 -5.40 -10.71
N ARG A 90 2.37 -5.32 -12.01
CA ARG A 90 2.81 -6.29 -13.02
C ARG A 90 4.21 -6.02 -13.56
N GLU A 91 4.72 -4.82 -13.35
CA GLU A 91 6.07 -4.40 -13.76
C GLU A 91 7.12 -4.58 -12.66
N SER A 92 6.68 -4.76 -11.41
CA SER A 92 7.49 -5.07 -10.22
C SER A 92 7.61 -6.56 -9.95
#